data_AF-A0A813I2S0-F1
#
_entry.id   AF-A0A813I2S0-F1
#
_cell.length_a   1.000
_cell.length_b   1.000
_cell.length_c   1.000
_cell.angle_alpha   90.00
_cell.angle_beta   90.00
_cell.angle_gamma   90.00
#
_symmetry.space_group_name_H-M   'P 1'
#
loop_
_entity.id
_entity.type
_entity.pdbx_description
1 polymer ?
#
loop_
_entity_poly.entity_id
_entity_poly.type
_entity_poly.pdbx_seq_one_letter_code
_entity_poly.pdbx_strand_id
1 'polypeptide(L)'
;MGSATIFFWLQLPNVSKSYRTALTITGIVTLIATYHYIRIFNSWVEAFEVLSKDGGDYTVQLTGAPFNDGYRYVDWLLTAPLLLIELILVMKLPQQETVSLSWKLGLASALMVALGYPGEIQEDLSVRWFSWSLSMIPFCYAVFSRAEGLAGATSKQSSPAAASLASAARYLTVLSWCTYPPMYMVKSVGLAGPRATMYEQVCYSIADVMAKAVFGVLIWAIAAEKSAVEESGKQLPK
;
A
#
# COMPACT_ATOMS: atom_id res chain seq x y z
N MET A 1 7.22 -5.96 7.32
CA MET A 1 5.83 -6.42 7.01
C MET A 1 5.37 -7.50 7.96
N GLY A 2 6.07 -8.64 8.09
CA GLY A 2 5.61 -9.76 8.93
C GLY A 2 5.36 -9.41 10.40
N SER A 3 6.23 -8.58 11.01
CA SER A 3 6.02 -8.10 12.38
C SER A 3 4.73 -7.27 12.52
N ALA A 4 4.37 -6.49 11.51
CA ALA A 4 3.14 -5.70 11.51
C ALA A 4 1.90 -6.61 11.42
N THR A 5 1.95 -7.67 10.60
CA THR A 5 0.91 -8.71 10.55
C THR A 5 0.64 -9.30 11.93
N ILE A 6 1.69 -9.74 12.61
CA ILE A 6 1.59 -10.33 13.96
C ILE A 6 0.99 -9.32 14.92
N PHE A 7 1.48 -8.07 14.90
CA PHE A 7 0.94 -7.00 15.73
C PHE A 7 -0.56 -6.80 15.50
N PHE A 8 -1.02 -6.61 14.26
CA PHE A 8 -2.44 -6.33 13.99
C PHE A 8 -3.37 -7.47 14.42
N TRP A 9 -2.97 -8.72 14.19
CA TRP A 9 -3.78 -9.86 14.60
C TRP A 9 -3.79 -10.08 16.10
N LEU A 10 -2.68 -9.85 16.81
CA LEU A 10 -2.65 -9.88 18.27
C LEU A 10 -3.49 -8.75 18.90
N GLN A 11 -3.73 -7.67 18.18
CA GLN A 11 -4.55 -6.55 18.63
C GLN A 11 -6.06 -6.74 18.40
N LEU A 12 -6.50 -7.79 17.69
CA LEU A 12 -7.93 -8.06 17.45
C LEU A 12 -8.80 -8.13 18.72
N PRO A 13 -8.34 -8.73 19.84
CA PRO A 13 -9.10 -8.75 21.09
C PRO A 13 -9.26 -7.36 21.72
N ASN A 14 -8.35 -6.43 21.44
CA ASN A 14 -8.28 -5.09 22.06
C ASN A 14 -9.13 -4.03 21.34
N VAL A 15 -9.91 -4.43 20.33
CA VAL A 15 -10.84 -3.55 19.61
C VAL A 15 -12.25 -4.14 19.58
N SER A 16 -13.25 -3.25 19.55
CA SER A 16 -14.66 -3.59 19.40
C SER A 16 -14.89 -4.48 18.17
N LYS A 17 -15.85 -5.41 18.27
CA LYS A 17 -16.17 -6.38 17.21
C LYS A 17 -16.39 -5.73 15.83
N SER A 18 -16.96 -4.53 15.80
CA SER A 18 -17.21 -3.78 14.55
C SER A 18 -15.94 -3.40 13.77
N TYR A 19 -14.78 -3.31 14.41
CA TYR A 19 -13.52 -2.90 13.75
C TYR A 19 -12.60 -4.06 13.40
N ARG A 20 -12.87 -5.26 13.95
CA ARG A 20 -12.02 -6.44 13.77
C ARG A 20 -11.86 -6.84 12.31
N THR A 21 -12.89 -6.69 11.48
CA THR A 21 -12.78 -7.00 10.05
C THR A 21 -11.75 -6.11 9.36
N ALA A 22 -11.78 -4.80 9.62
CA ALA A 22 -10.80 -3.87 9.05
C ALA A 22 -9.38 -4.23 9.50
N LEU A 23 -9.17 -4.46 10.80
CA LEU A 23 -7.86 -4.82 11.34
C LEU A 23 -7.37 -6.19 10.85
N THR A 24 -8.28 -7.14 10.61
CA THR A 24 -7.95 -8.43 9.99
C THR A 24 -7.45 -8.24 8.57
N ILE A 25 -8.12 -7.40 7.78
CA ILE A 25 -7.70 -7.02 6.42
C ILE A 25 -6.31 -6.39 6.46
N THR A 26 -6.02 -5.51 7.43
CA THR A 26 -4.69 -4.90 7.60
C THR A 26 -3.59 -5.92 7.85
N GLY A 27 -3.87 -6.93 8.68
CA GLY A 27 -2.97 -8.07 8.86
C GLY A 27 -2.78 -8.88 7.57
N ILE A 28 -3.85 -9.12 6.80
CA ILE A 28 -3.77 -9.80 5.50
C ILE A 28 -2.93 -9.01 4.50
N VAL A 29 -3.11 -7.69 4.40
CA VAL A 29 -2.33 -6.81 3.51
C VAL A 29 -0.85 -6.93 3.80
N THR A 30 -0.47 -6.83 5.08
CA THR A 30 0.93 -6.95 5.48
C THR A 30 1.47 -8.36 5.33
N LEU A 31 0.63 -9.40 5.44
CA LEU A 31 1.04 -10.77 5.17
C LEU A 31 1.32 -11.00 3.68
N ILE A 32 0.44 -10.54 2.80
CA ILE A 32 0.61 -10.59 1.35
C ILE A 32 1.92 -9.87 0.96
N ALA A 33 2.15 -8.68 1.49
CA ALA A 33 3.39 -7.95 1.25
C ALA A 33 4.62 -8.70 1.79
N THR A 34 4.52 -9.36 2.95
CA THR A 34 5.62 -10.18 3.49
C THR A 34 6.00 -11.30 2.53
N TYR A 35 5.01 -12.06 2.04
CA TYR A 35 5.23 -13.11 1.07
C TYR A 35 5.89 -12.58 -0.21
N HIS A 36 5.36 -11.49 -0.78
CA HIS A 36 5.91 -10.95 -2.03
C HIS A 36 7.30 -10.35 -1.84
N TYR A 37 7.62 -9.75 -0.70
CA TYR A 37 8.98 -9.30 -0.40
C TYR A 37 9.98 -10.47 -0.30
N ILE A 38 9.57 -11.63 0.23
CA ILE A 38 10.40 -12.84 0.20
C ILE A 38 10.63 -13.29 -1.26
N ARG A 39 9.58 -13.26 -2.10
CA ARG A 39 9.71 -13.62 -3.53
C ARG A 39 10.61 -12.64 -4.30
N ILE A 40 10.48 -11.34 -4.05
CA ILE A 40 11.34 -10.30 -4.63
C ILE A 40 12.79 -10.52 -4.18
N PHE A 41 13.02 -10.80 -2.89
CA PHE A 41 14.36 -11.10 -2.38
C PHE A 41 14.97 -12.33 -3.04
N ASN A 42 14.22 -13.42 -3.18
CA ASN A 42 14.69 -14.62 -3.86
C ASN A 42 15.02 -14.33 -5.33
N SER A 43 14.15 -13.60 -6.04
CA SER A 43 14.39 -13.20 -7.43
C SER A 43 15.62 -12.30 -7.56
N TRP A 44 15.90 -11.44 -6.57
CA TRP A 44 17.10 -10.62 -6.53
C TRP A 44 18.36 -11.47 -6.38
N VAL A 45 18.38 -12.39 -5.41
CA VAL A 45 19.53 -13.29 -5.19
C VAL A 45 19.76 -14.23 -6.37
N GLU A 46 18.69 -14.64 -7.08
CA GLU A 46 18.81 -15.43 -8.31
C GLU A 46 19.35 -14.61 -9.48
N ALA A 47 19.03 -13.31 -9.58
CA ALA A 47 19.44 -12.45 -10.69
C ALA A 47 20.87 -11.87 -10.54
N PHE A 48 21.35 -11.71 -9.30
CA PHE A 48 22.62 -11.06 -9.00
C PHE A 48 23.54 -11.94 -8.13
N GLU A 49 24.78 -12.10 -8.57
CA GLU A 49 25.83 -12.79 -7.82
C GLU A 49 26.86 -11.79 -7.29
N VAL A 50 27.26 -11.96 -6.03
CA VAL A 50 28.30 -11.15 -5.39
C VAL A 50 29.59 -11.96 -5.34
N LEU A 51 30.59 -11.53 -6.11
CA LEU A 51 31.89 -12.19 -6.21
C LEU A 51 32.98 -11.33 -5.58
N SER A 52 33.84 -11.95 -4.79
CA SER A 52 35.12 -11.37 -4.38
C SER A 52 36.23 -12.19 -5.03
N LYS A 53 37.14 -11.52 -5.73
CA LYS A 53 38.30 -12.16 -6.34
C LYS A 53 39.54 -11.85 -5.50
N ASP A 54 40.20 -12.91 -5.01
CA ASP A 54 41.52 -12.87 -4.38
C ASP A 54 41.71 -11.83 -3.24
N GLY A 55 40.66 -11.60 -2.42
CA GLY A 55 40.70 -10.64 -1.32
C GLY A 55 40.55 -9.17 -1.73
N GLY A 56 40.21 -8.90 -2.99
CA GLY A 56 39.83 -7.59 -3.49
C GLY A 56 38.35 -7.23 -3.25
N ASP A 57 37.96 -6.05 -3.73
CA ASP A 57 36.61 -5.50 -3.58
C ASP A 57 35.53 -6.43 -4.14
N TYR A 58 34.35 -6.42 -3.50
CA TYR A 58 33.18 -7.14 -3.99
C TYR A 58 32.69 -6.54 -5.30
N THR A 59 32.39 -7.41 -6.26
CA THR A 59 31.76 -7.06 -7.54
C THR A 59 30.42 -7.75 -7.66
N VAL A 60 29.45 -7.09 -8.28
CA VAL A 60 28.12 -7.65 -8.56
C VAL A 60 28.05 -8.00 -10.05
N GLN A 61 27.68 -9.25 -10.35
CA GLN A 61 27.50 -9.73 -11.72
C GLN A 61 26.07 -10.23 -11.94
N LEU A 62 25.61 -10.16 -13.19
CA LEU A 62 24.33 -10.73 -13.61
C LEU A 62 24.50 -12.23 -13.83
N THR A 63 23.61 -13.04 -13.24
CA THR A 63 23.60 -14.50 -13.43
C THR A 63 23.00 -14.92 -14.77
N GLY A 64 22.24 -14.02 -15.41
CA GLY A 64 21.41 -14.28 -16.58
C GLY A 64 19.95 -14.63 -16.25
N ALA A 65 19.62 -14.87 -14.97
CA ALA A 65 18.22 -14.98 -14.54
C ALA A 65 17.58 -13.57 -14.45
N PRO A 66 16.35 -13.38 -14.96
CA PRO A 66 15.70 -12.08 -14.91
C PRO A 66 15.23 -11.76 -13.49
N PHE A 67 15.40 -10.50 -13.08
CA PHE A 67 14.72 -9.97 -11.90
C PHE A 67 13.24 -9.73 -12.22
N ASN A 68 12.33 -10.28 -11.40
CA ASN A 68 10.90 -10.29 -11.70
C ASN A 68 10.11 -9.23 -10.92
N ASP A 69 9.88 -8.07 -11.55
CA ASP A 69 9.06 -6.98 -11.02
C ASP A 69 7.56 -7.37 -10.86
N GLY A 70 7.12 -8.45 -11.50
CA GLY A 70 5.75 -8.96 -11.42
C GLY A 70 5.30 -9.32 -10.00
N TYR A 71 6.22 -9.76 -9.12
CA TYR A 71 5.87 -10.03 -7.72
C TYR A 71 5.34 -8.78 -7.01
N ARG A 72 5.89 -7.60 -7.31
CA ARG A 72 5.45 -6.34 -6.73
C ARG A 72 4.09 -5.91 -7.29
N TYR A 73 3.85 -6.11 -8.58
CA TYR A 73 2.56 -5.81 -9.19
C TYR A 73 1.43 -6.72 -8.71
N VAL A 74 1.70 -8.01 -8.46
CA VAL A 74 0.71 -8.91 -7.86
C VAL A 74 0.42 -8.51 -6.41
N ASP A 75 1.44 -8.15 -5.63
CA ASP A 75 1.24 -7.57 -4.29
C ASP A 75 0.32 -6.34 -4.36
N TRP A 76 0.61 -5.39 -5.23
CA TRP A 76 -0.21 -4.18 -5.37
C TRP A 76 -1.63 -4.46 -5.86
N LEU A 77 -1.80 -5.38 -6.81
CA LEU A 77 -3.13 -5.74 -7.33
C LEU A 77 -4.04 -6.27 -6.21
N LEU A 78 -3.46 -7.02 -5.26
CA LEU A 78 -4.19 -7.56 -4.12
C LEU A 78 -4.32 -6.55 -2.97
N THR A 79 -3.26 -5.81 -2.66
CA THR A 79 -3.20 -4.95 -1.48
C THR A 79 -3.81 -3.57 -1.70
N ALA A 80 -3.68 -2.96 -2.88
CA ALA A 80 -4.20 -1.62 -3.13
C ALA A 80 -5.73 -1.51 -2.93
N PRO A 81 -6.56 -2.49 -3.39
CA PRO A 81 -7.98 -2.51 -3.07
C PRO A 81 -8.26 -2.67 -1.57
N LEU A 82 -7.53 -3.55 -0.90
CA LEU A 82 -7.72 -3.83 0.52
C LEU A 82 -7.37 -2.63 1.42
N LEU A 83 -6.30 -1.91 1.10
CA LEU A 83 -5.90 -0.65 1.75
C LEU A 83 -6.99 0.44 1.66
N LEU A 84 -7.78 0.44 0.59
CA LEU A 84 -8.91 1.35 0.43
C LEU A 84 -10.08 0.93 1.33
N ILE A 85 -10.40 -0.35 1.29
CA ILE A 85 -11.55 -0.92 2.00
C ILE A 85 -11.37 -0.81 3.51
N GLU A 86 -10.18 -1.09 4.04
CA GLU A 86 -9.95 -1.09 5.49
C GLU A 86 -10.17 0.28 6.13
N LEU A 87 -9.79 1.38 5.45
CA LEU A 87 -10.09 2.73 5.90
C LEU A 87 -11.60 3.02 5.91
N ILE A 88 -12.30 2.67 4.84
CA ILE A 88 -13.77 2.86 4.75
C ILE A 88 -14.47 2.12 5.90
N LEU A 89 -14.03 0.88 6.17
CA LEU A 89 -14.62 0.06 7.23
C LEU A 89 -14.43 0.67 8.63
N VAL A 90 -13.24 1.21 8.95
CA VAL A 90 -13.04 1.87 10.26
C VAL A 90 -13.79 3.19 10.37
N MET A 91 -14.14 3.85 9.26
CA MET A 91 -14.92 5.10 9.27
C MET A 91 -16.38 4.91 9.69
N LYS A 92 -16.93 3.68 9.65
CA LYS A 92 -18.33 3.36 10.00
C LYS A 92 -19.37 4.19 9.23
N LEU A 93 -19.23 4.24 7.91
CA LEU A 93 -20.21 4.89 7.05
C LEU A 93 -21.50 4.05 6.96
N PRO A 94 -22.63 4.63 6.53
CA PRO A 94 -23.83 3.87 6.20
C PRO A 94 -23.50 2.69 5.27
N GLN A 95 -24.19 1.57 5.42
CA GLN A 95 -23.86 0.33 4.71
C GLN A 95 -23.82 0.50 3.19
N GLN A 96 -24.81 1.20 2.62
CA GLN A 96 -24.89 1.45 1.18
C GLN A 96 -23.70 2.28 0.68
N GLU A 97 -23.29 3.29 1.45
CA GLU A 97 -22.14 4.14 1.13
C GLU A 97 -20.83 3.35 1.23
N THR A 98 -20.67 2.56 2.30
CA THR A 98 -19.53 1.65 2.51
C THR A 98 -19.33 0.72 1.31
N VAL A 99 -20.40 0.04 0.87
CA VAL A 99 -20.34 -0.90 -0.26
C VAL A 99 -20.02 -0.18 -1.56
N SER A 100 -20.68 0.95 -1.82
CA SER A 100 -20.47 1.75 -3.04
C SER A 100 -19.04 2.25 -3.15
N LEU A 101 -18.50 2.84 -2.09
CA LEU A 101 -17.12 3.35 -2.06
C LEU A 101 -16.11 2.21 -2.15
N SER A 102 -16.34 1.09 -1.46
CA SER A 102 -15.45 -0.08 -1.51
C SER A 102 -15.31 -0.63 -2.93
N TRP A 103 -16.42 -0.75 -3.67
CA TRP A 103 -16.39 -1.19 -5.07
C TRP A 103 -15.74 -0.18 -6.00
N LYS A 104 -16.12 1.10 -5.92
CA LYS A 104 -15.57 2.14 -6.80
C LYS A 104 -14.07 2.28 -6.63
N LEU A 105 -13.62 2.40 -5.39
CA LEU A 105 -12.21 2.60 -5.09
C LEU A 105 -11.41 1.31 -5.28
N GLY A 106 -11.94 0.17 -4.83
CA GLY A 106 -11.32 -1.13 -5.03
C GLY A 106 -11.08 -1.42 -6.52
N LEU A 107 -12.12 -1.26 -7.37
CA LEU A 107 -12.00 -1.46 -8.81
C LEU A 107 -11.04 -0.46 -9.45
N ALA A 108 -11.12 0.83 -9.08
CA ALA A 108 -10.18 1.83 -9.59
C ALA A 108 -8.73 1.45 -9.27
N SER A 109 -8.43 1.03 -8.04
CA SER A 109 -7.08 0.62 -7.67
C SER A 109 -6.61 -0.65 -8.37
N ALA A 110 -7.50 -1.62 -8.60
CA ALA A 110 -7.16 -2.82 -9.36
C ALA A 110 -6.86 -2.48 -10.82
N LEU A 111 -7.68 -1.64 -11.45
CA LEU A 111 -7.47 -1.17 -12.82
C LEU A 111 -6.17 -0.36 -12.95
N MET A 112 -5.87 0.51 -11.99
CA MET A 112 -4.62 1.27 -11.94
C MET A 112 -3.40 0.35 -12.03
N VAL A 113 -3.34 -0.69 -11.19
CA VAL A 113 -2.22 -1.65 -11.21
C VAL A 113 -2.21 -2.48 -12.48
N ALA A 114 -3.37 -3.00 -12.89
CA ALA A 114 -3.50 -3.84 -14.08
C ALA A 114 -3.14 -3.12 -15.38
N LEU A 115 -3.45 -1.83 -15.49
CA LEU A 115 -3.10 -1.00 -16.66
C LEU A 115 -1.62 -0.62 -16.68
N GLY A 116 -0.97 -0.51 -15.52
CA GLY A 116 0.46 -0.17 -15.43
C GLY A 116 1.38 -1.36 -15.73
N TYR A 117 0.98 -2.58 -15.36
CA TYR A 117 1.83 -3.76 -15.47
C TYR A 117 2.34 -4.08 -16.89
N PRO A 118 1.50 -4.00 -17.95
CA PRO A 118 1.96 -4.26 -19.31
C PRO A 118 3.12 -3.37 -19.72
N GLY A 119 3.17 -2.11 -19.28
CA GLY A 119 4.29 -1.23 -19.59
C GLY A 119 5.52 -1.51 -18.73
N GLU A 120 5.36 -1.99 -17.49
CA GLU A 120 6.51 -2.28 -16.62
C GLU A 120 7.48 -3.28 -17.24
N ILE A 121 6.93 -4.32 -17.86
CA ILE A 121 7.68 -5.44 -18.43
C ILE A 121 8.16 -5.19 -19.87
N GLN A 122 8.03 -3.97 -20.38
CA GLN A 122 8.38 -3.62 -21.76
C GLN A 122 9.58 -2.69 -21.81
N GLU A 123 10.43 -2.87 -22.82
CA GLU A 123 11.53 -1.96 -23.13
C GLU A 123 11.10 -0.84 -24.09
N ASP A 124 10.02 -1.04 -24.85
CA ASP A 124 9.48 -0.05 -25.79
C ASP A 124 8.90 1.16 -25.04
N LEU A 125 9.53 2.33 -25.24
CA LEU A 125 9.14 3.56 -24.57
C LEU A 125 7.71 3.99 -24.89
N SER A 126 7.21 3.77 -26.11
CA SER A 126 5.84 4.11 -26.48
C SER A 126 4.83 3.27 -25.69
N VAL A 127 5.07 1.96 -25.54
CA VAL A 127 4.23 1.07 -24.73
C VAL A 127 4.29 1.44 -23.24
N ARG A 128 5.49 1.78 -22.73
CA ARG A 128 5.68 2.22 -21.34
C ARG A 128 4.87 3.48 -21.03
N TRP A 129 4.99 4.51 -21.87
CA TRP A 129 4.30 5.78 -21.69
C TRP A 129 2.79 5.66 -21.87
N PHE A 130 2.34 4.84 -22.81
CA PHE A 130 0.92 4.55 -23.00
C PHE A 130 0.30 3.88 -21.77
N SER A 131 0.93 2.82 -21.27
CA SER A 131 0.48 2.09 -20.08
C SER A 131 0.48 2.97 -18.83
N TRP A 132 1.53 3.78 -18.65
CA TRP A 132 1.60 4.78 -17.58
C TRP A 132 0.44 5.77 -17.67
N SER A 133 0.20 6.34 -18.84
CA SER A 133 -0.87 7.34 -19.04
C SER A 133 -2.25 6.75 -18.75
N LEU A 134 -2.50 5.52 -19.18
CA LEU A 134 -3.75 4.80 -18.88
C LEU A 134 -3.89 4.50 -17.38
N SER A 135 -2.82 4.07 -16.71
CA SER A 135 -2.80 3.82 -15.25
C SER A 135 -3.03 5.09 -14.43
N MET A 136 -2.59 6.24 -14.93
CA MET A 136 -2.76 7.53 -14.24
C MET A 136 -4.23 7.98 -14.13
N ILE A 137 -5.12 7.53 -15.03
CA ILE A 137 -6.55 7.89 -14.98
C ILE A 137 -7.21 7.37 -13.68
N PRO A 138 -7.25 6.05 -13.41
CA PRO A 138 -7.79 5.54 -12.16
C PRO A 138 -6.94 5.93 -10.94
N PHE A 139 -5.62 6.13 -11.08
CA PHE A 139 -4.77 6.65 -10.01
C PHE A 139 -5.25 8.03 -9.54
N CYS A 140 -5.43 8.98 -10.45
CA CYS A 140 -5.90 10.33 -10.13
C CYS A 140 -7.29 10.30 -9.48
N TYR A 141 -8.19 9.44 -9.98
CA TYR A 141 -9.50 9.22 -9.36
C TYR A 141 -9.38 8.70 -7.92
N ALA A 142 -8.53 7.70 -7.67
CA ALA A 142 -8.34 7.12 -6.34
C ALA A 142 -7.71 8.14 -5.36
N VAL A 143 -6.70 8.90 -5.83
CA VAL A 143 -6.07 9.97 -5.05
C VAL A 143 -7.07 11.07 -4.71
N PHE A 144 -7.81 11.58 -5.69
CA PHE A 144 -8.81 12.63 -5.46
C PHE A 144 -9.93 12.17 -4.53
N SER A 145 -10.45 10.96 -4.75
CA SER A 145 -11.50 10.40 -3.89
C SER A 145 -11.06 10.24 -2.44
N ARG A 146 -9.78 9.91 -2.20
CA ARG A 146 -9.21 9.88 -0.85
C ARG A 146 -8.93 11.28 -0.29
N ALA A 147 -8.40 12.18 -1.10
CA ALA A 147 -8.00 13.52 -0.66
C ALA A 147 -9.21 14.40 -0.33
N GLU A 148 -10.25 14.36 -1.17
CA GLU A 148 -11.43 15.22 -1.03
C GLU A 148 -12.71 14.43 -0.80
N GLY A 149 -12.90 13.32 -1.52
CA GLY A 149 -14.15 12.54 -1.46
C GLY A 149 -14.49 12.00 -0.06
N LEU A 150 -13.50 11.73 0.78
CA LEU A 150 -13.70 11.27 2.16
C LEU A 150 -13.67 12.41 3.20
N ALA A 151 -13.45 13.68 2.81
CA ALA A 151 -13.28 14.85 3.70
C ALA A 151 -14.43 14.97 4.70
N GLY A 152 -15.66 15.03 4.19
CA GLY A 152 -16.86 15.15 5.03
C GLY A 152 -17.11 13.95 5.93
N ALA A 153 -16.71 12.74 5.52
CA ALA A 153 -16.85 11.54 6.34
C ALA A 153 -15.80 11.48 7.46
N THR A 154 -14.62 12.07 7.24
CA THR A 154 -13.54 12.16 8.24
C THR A 154 -13.82 13.20 9.31
N SER A 155 -14.43 14.33 8.96
CA SER A 155 -14.82 15.34 9.96
C SER A 155 -15.96 14.88 10.88
N LYS A 156 -16.73 13.88 10.46
CA LYS A 156 -17.85 13.29 11.22
C LYS A 156 -17.46 12.07 12.06
N GLN A 157 -16.18 11.81 12.28
CA GLN A 157 -15.76 10.70 13.14
C GLN A 157 -16.16 10.96 14.61
N SER A 158 -16.29 9.89 15.38
CA SER A 158 -16.88 9.91 16.73
C SER A 158 -16.09 10.69 17.79
N SER A 159 -14.81 11.00 17.52
CA SER A 159 -13.99 11.86 18.38
C SER A 159 -13.05 12.72 17.53
N PRO A 160 -12.58 13.88 18.05
CA PRO A 160 -11.56 14.69 17.38
C PRO A 160 -10.26 13.90 17.10
N ALA A 161 -9.87 13.00 18.02
CA ALA A 161 -8.71 12.13 17.84
C ALA A 161 -8.91 11.15 16.67
N ALA A 162 -10.07 10.48 16.60
CA ALA A 162 -10.39 9.59 15.49
C ALA A 162 -10.45 10.34 14.14
N ALA A 163 -10.98 11.57 14.11
CA ALA A 163 -10.99 12.42 12.92
C ALA A 163 -9.56 12.78 12.46
N SER A 164 -8.70 13.17 13.41
CA SER A 164 -7.29 13.50 13.14
C SER A 164 -6.52 12.29 12.59
N LEU A 165 -6.67 11.12 13.21
CA LEU A 165 -6.04 9.89 12.76
C LEU A 165 -6.54 9.45 11.37
N ALA A 166 -7.84 9.56 11.11
CA ALA A 166 -8.41 9.27 9.78
C ALA A 166 -7.91 10.25 8.71
N SER A 167 -7.74 11.53 9.05
CA SER A 167 -7.10 12.52 8.18
C SER A 167 -5.65 12.15 7.88
N ALA A 168 -4.87 11.82 8.91
CA ALA A 168 -3.49 11.37 8.76
C ALA A 168 -3.39 10.12 7.87
N ALA A 169 -4.27 9.14 8.06
CA ALA A 169 -4.29 7.91 7.24
C ALA A 169 -4.54 8.21 5.76
N ARG A 170 -5.46 9.14 5.45
CA ARG A 170 -5.74 9.55 4.06
C ARG A 170 -4.55 10.22 3.41
N TYR A 171 -3.98 11.24 4.07
CA TYR A 171 -2.87 11.99 3.50
C TYR A 171 -1.59 11.15 3.44
N LEU A 172 -1.33 10.28 4.42
CA LEU A 172 -0.23 9.31 4.35
C LEU A 172 -0.37 8.42 3.11
N THR A 173 -1.58 7.96 2.82
CA THR A 173 -1.81 7.11 1.64
C THR A 173 -1.61 7.89 0.35
N VAL A 174 -2.12 9.12 0.26
CA VAL A 174 -1.90 9.98 -0.92
C VAL A 174 -0.41 10.24 -1.13
N LEU A 175 0.31 10.66 -0.09
CA LEU A 175 1.73 10.97 -0.16
C LEU A 175 2.55 9.75 -0.55
N SER A 176 2.30 8.59 0.08
CA SER A 176 3.00 7.35 -0.28
C SER A 176 2.66 6.89 -1.70
N TRP A 177 1.41 7.01 -2.13
CA TRP A 177 0.99 6.59 -3.47
C TRP A 177 1.56 7.47 -4.58
N CYS A 178 1.73 8.77 -4.34
CA CYS A 178 2.35 9.69 -5.29
C CYS A 178 3.83 9.41 -5.55
N THR A 179 4.48 8.53 -4.78
CA THR A 179 5.86 8.11 -5.03
C THR A 179 6.00 7.05 -6.12
N TYR A 180 4.97 6.23 -6.38
CA TYR A 180 5.05 5.13 -7.36
C TYR A 180 5.14 5.62 -8.82
N PRO A 181 4.33 6.60 -9.29
CA PRO A 181 4.39 7.04 -10.68
C PRO A 181 5.74 7.65 -11.09
N PRO A 182 6.41 8.49 -10.27
CA PRO A 182 7.77 8.93 -10.54
C PRO A 182 8.78 7.79 -10.66
N MET A 183 8.68 6.77 -9.78
CA MET A 183 9.60 5.62 -9.83
C MET A 183 9.41 4.78 -11.09
N TYR A 184 8.17 4.57 -11.52
CA TYR A 184 7.88 3.89 -12.79
C TYR A 184 8.55 4.59 -13.99
N MET A 185 8.62 5.92 -13.97
CA MET A 185 9.21 6.70 -15.06
C MET A 185 10.74 6.62 -15.12
N VAL A 186 11.44 6.17 -14.08
CA VAL A 186 12.92 6.13 -14.02
C VAL A 186 13.50 5.41 -15.24
N LYS A 187 12.99 4.22 -15.56
CA LYS A 187 13.40 3.44 -16.73
C LYS A 187 13.06 4.14 -18.07
N SER A 188 12.01 4.95 -18.10
CA SER A 188 11.52 5.65 -19.29
C SER A 188 12.23 6.97 -19.60
N VAL A 189 12.96 7.55 -18.63
CA VAL A 189 13.68 8.83 -18.79
C VAL A 189 15.20 8.66 -18.92
N GLY A 190 15.67 7.44 -19.20
CA GLY A 190 17.08 7.14 -19.44
C GLY A 190 17.94 7.03 -18.16
N LEU A 191 17.33 7.00 -16.98
CA LEU A 191 18.03 6.69 -15.74
C LEU A 191 18.17 5.18 -15.61
N ALA A 192 19.39 4.67 -15.73
CA ALA A 192 19.67 3.24 -15.74
C ALA A 192 20.93 2.89 -14.92
N GLY A 193 21.16 1.59 -14.74
CA GLY A 193 22.31 1.04 -14.05
C GLY A 193 22.13 0.93 -12.53
N PRO A 194 23.18 0.47 -11.82
CA PRO A 194 23.07 0.02 -10.42
C PRO A 194 22.52 1.07 -9.46
N ARG A 195 22.90 2.34 -9.65
CA ARG A 195 22.38 3.45 -8.82
C ARG A 195 20.89 3.69 -9.02
N ALA A 196 20.42 3.66 -10.27
CA ALA A 196 19.00 3.84 -10.56
C ALA A 196 18.17 2.70 -9.96
N THR A 197 18.61 1.45 -10.15
CA THR A 197 17.99 0.26 -9.55
C THR A 197 17.98 0.32 -8.02
N MET A 198 19.09 0.76 -7.40
CA MET A 198 19.15 0.96 -5.94
C MET A 198 18.09 1.97 -5.47
N TYR A 199 18.03 3.14 -6.08
CA TYR A 199 17.05 4.17 -5.70
C TYR A 199 15.61 3.67 -5.90
N GLU A 200 15.33 3.00 -7.02
CA GLU A 200 14.02 2.39 -7.28
C GLU A 200 13.60 1.43 -6.16
N GLN A 201 14.46 0.47 -5.80
CA GLN A 201 14.13 -0.53 -4.77
C GLN A 201 14.03 0.09 -3.37
N VAL A 202 14.86 1.09 -3.04
CA VAL A 202 14.77 1.82 -1.77
C VAL A 202 13.48 2.63 -1.71
N CYS A 203 13.15 3.38 -2.76
CA CYS A 203 11.93 4.18 -2.83
C CYS A 203 10.68 3.31 -2.72
N TYR A 204 10.59 2.21 -3.48
CA TYR A 204 9.45 1.30 -3.35
C TYR A 204 9.36 0.67 -1.96
N SER A 205 10.50 0.35 -1.32
CA SER A 205 10.49 -0.21 0.03
C SER A 205 10.00 0.77 1.09
N ILE A 206 10.42 2.03 1.01
CA ILE A 206 9.90 3.08 1.89
C ILE A 206 8.40 3.28 1.61
N ALA A 207 8.01 3.40 0.34
CA ALA A 207 6.62 3.60 -0.05
C ALA A 207 5.70 2.48 0.45
N ASP A 208 6.13 1.21 0.32
CA ASP A 208 5.37 0.05 0.76
C ASP A 208 5.25 0.01 2.30
N VAL A 209 6.34 0.26 3.03
CA VAL A 209 6.31 0.33 4.51
C VAL A 209 5.34 1.40 4.98
N MET A 210 5.37 2.58 4.36
CA MET A 210 4.48 3.69 4.69
C MET A 210 3.02 3.36 4.35
N ALA A 211 2.77 2.84 3.15
CA ALA A 211 1.42 2.56 2.65
C ALA A 211 0.76 1.35 3.32
N LYS A 212 1.52 0.43 3.91
CA LYS A 212 0.98 -0.82 4.49
C LYS A 212 1.16 -0.91 5.99
N ALA A 213 2.40 -0.87 6.48
CA ALA A 213 2.68 -1.06 7.91
C ALA A 213 2.31 0.18 8.72
N VAL A 214 2.81 1.37 8.32
CA VAL A 214 2.52 2.62 9.05
C VAL A 214 1.05 3.00 8.90
N PHE A 215 0.50 2.87 7.69
CA PHE A 215 -0.93 3.01 7.46
C PHE A 215 -1.77 2.07 8.34
N GLY A 216 -1.39 0.79 8.42
CA GLY A 216 -2.08 -0.17 9.27
C GLY A 216 -2.06 0.18 10.76
N VAL A 217 -0.97 0.78 11.24
CA VAL A 217 -0.90 1.33 12.62
C VAL A 217 -1.92 2.45 12.81
N LEU A 218 -2.13 3.31 11.81
CA LEU A 218 -3.18 4.33 11.87
C LEU A 218 -4.58 3.71 11.86
N ILE A 219 -4.83 2.68 11.06
CA ILE A 219 -6.11 1.93 11.05
C ILE A 219 -6.38 1.33 12.43
N TRP A 220 -5.39 0.68 13.04
CA TRP A 220 -5.46 0.17 14.40
C TRP A 220 -5.74 1.29 15.41
N ALA A 221 -5.03 2.42 15.33
CA ALA A 221 -5.21 3.54 16.25
C ALA A 221 -6.62 4.15 16.17
N ILE A 222 -7.17 4.30 14.94
CA ILE A 222 -8.56 4.72 14.74
C ILE A 222 -9.52 3.72 15.40
N ALA A 223 -9.33 2.42 15.16
CA ALA A 223 -10.17 1.38 15.74
C ALA A 223 -10.10 1.36 17.28
N ALA A 224 -8.91 1.51 17.86
CA ALA A 224 -8.69 1.52 19.31
C ALA A 224 -9.36 2.75 19.96
N GLU A 225 -9.13 3.95 19.43
CA GLU A 225 -9.77 5.18 19.90
C GLU A 225 -11.29 5.07 19.87
N LYS A 226 -11.86 4.62 18.74
CA LYS A 226 -13.31 4.49 18.62
C LYS A 226 -13.88 3.41 19.54
N SER A 227 -13.12 2.33 19.81
CA SER A 227 -13.52 1.30 20.77
C SER A 227 -13.55 1.87 22.20
N ALA A 228 -12.56 2.67 22.59
CA ALA A 228 -12.52 3.32 23.90
C ALA A 228 -13.69 4.31 24.10
N VAL A 229 -14.03 5.09 23.06
CA VAL A 229 -15.21 5.97 23.06
C VAL A 229 -16.51 5.17 23.22
N GLU A 230 -16.65 4.03 22.54
CA GLU A 230 -17.81 3.15 22.69
C GLU A 230 -17.94 2.52 24.08
N GLU A 231 -16.81 2.16 24.71
CA GLU A 231 -16.80 1.58 26.06
C GLU A 231 -17.15 2.62 27.12
N SER A 232 -16.56 3.81 27.07
CA SER A 232 -16.90 4.92 27.97
C SER A 232 -18.36 5.37 27.83
N GLY A 233 -18.90 5.42 26.61
CA GLY A 233 -20.31 5.75 26.37
C GLY A 233 -21.30 4.71 26.93
N LYS A 234 -20.89 3.44 27.08
CA LYS A 234 -21.69 2.39 27.73
C LYS A 234 -21.69 2.47 29.25
N GLN A 235 -20.70 3.14 29.85
CA GLN A 235 -20.56 3.27 31.30
C GLN A 235 -21.36 4.45 31.87
N LEU A 236 -21.90 5.33 31.02
CA LEU A 236 -22.80 6.40 31.46
C LEU A 236 -24.23 5.84 31.64
N PRO A 237 -24.87 6.01 32.82
CA PRO A 237 -26.27 5.63 33.00
C PRO A 237 -27.15 6.48 32.07
N LYS A 238 -28.10 5.81 31.40
CA LYS A 238 -29.12 6.45 30.55
C LYS A 238 -30.09 7.29 31.38
#